data_AF-A0A961BVI4-F1
#
_entry.id   AF-A0A961BVI4-F1
#
_cell.length_a   1.000
_cell.length_b   1.000
_cell.length_c   1.000
_cell.angle_alpha   90.00
_cell.angle_beta   90.00
_cell.angle_gamma   90.00
#
_symmetry.space_group_name_H-M   'P 1'
#
loop_
_entity.id
_entity.type
_entity.pdbx_description
1 polymer ?
#
loop_
_entity_poly.entity_id
_entity_poly.type
_entity_poly.pdbx_seq_one_letter_code
_entity_poly.pdbx_strand_id
1 'polypeptide(L)'
;MTATQESPGLTPNIEVRPVHKRPGGAPWPLSLYSTAVGKKWVMALTGIGLMGFVFAHMIGNLKMYLGPEEYNAYSESLRTLLHPILPDHSVLWLMRIGLIAMFVIHLHAAYSLTMMNRRSRPVGYQSPRDYLAASWAARTMRYSGILVLAFLLMHLANLTWAWFPSDVTHGEPTDVYQNVVNSLSVPWIAAAYIVGQLALGFHLFHGSWSIFQSLGANNPRTNGLRKGFAIGFTALVVGCNLTFPIAVLAGVVS
;
A
#
# COMPACT_ATOMS: atom_id res chain seq x y z
N MET A 1 68.73 21.88 -43.49
CA MET A 1 68.54 21.85 -42.02
C MET A 1 67.05 22.00 -41.77
N THR A 2 66.35 20.88 -41.63
CA THR A 2 64.89 20.82 -41.41
C THR A 2 64.70 20.53 -39.93
N ALA A 3 64.21 21.51 -39.17
CA ALA A 3 63.92 21.34 -37.75
C ALA A 3 62.57 20.63 -37.60
N THR A 4 62.60 19.40 -37.12
CA THR A 4 61.41 18.67 -36.64
C THR A 4 60.97 19.28 -35.31
N GLN A 5 59.77 19.88 -35.28
CA GLN A 5 59.09 20.21 -34.03
C GLN A 5 58.61 18.92 -33.37
N GLU A 6 59.17 18.59 -32.20
CA GLU A 6 58.62 17.57 -31.34
C GLU A 6 57.31 18.08 -30.72
N SER A 7 56.24 17.30 -30.91
CA SER A 7 54.96 17.52 -30.24
C SER A 7 55.13 17.37 -28.73
N PRO A 8 54.71 18.35 -27.90
CA PRO A 8 54.74 18.20 -26.45
C PRO A 8 53.88 17.02 -26.03
N GLY A 9 54.47 16.15 -25.23
CA GLY A 9 53.93 14.86 -24.82
C GLY A 9 52.51 14.92 -24.25
N LEU A 10 51.75 13.89 -24.61
CA LEU A 10 50.45 13.49 -24.08
C LEU A 10 50.35 13.77 -22.57
N THR A 11 49.27 14.45 -22.17
CA THR A 11 48.84 14.59 -20.78
C THR A 11 48.97 13.25 -20.06
N PRO A 12 49.59 13.19 -18.86
CA PRO A 12 49.69 11.94 -18.11
C PRO A 12 48.28 11.38 -17.95
N ASN A 13 48.11 10.08 -18.23
CA ASN A 13 46.87 9.37 -17.98
C ASN A 13 46.50 9.55 -16.50
N ILE A 14 45.64 10.51 -16.20
CA ILE A 14 45.07 10.66 -14.87
C ILE A 14 44.11 9.48 -14.73
N GLU A 15 44.60 8.41 -14.12
CA GLU A 15 43.79 7.28 -13.73
C GLU A 15 42.83 7.78 -12.63
N VAL A 16 41.65 8.26 -13.05
CA VAL A 16 40.59 8.70 -12.13
C VAL A 16 40.08 7.46 -11.41
N ARG A 17 40.71 7.14 -10.28
CA ARG A 17 40.23 6.08 -9.40
C ARG A 17 38.81 6.46 -8.97
N PRO A 18 37.79 5.63 -9.24
CA PRO A 18 36.45 5.95 -8.82
C PRO A 18 36.42 6.08 -7.29
N VAL A 19 35.92 7.23 -6.81
CA VAL A 19 35.79 7.54 -5.37
C VAL A 19 34.91 6.50 -4.66
N HIS A 20 34.10 5.74 -5.40
CA HIS A 20 33.38 4.57 -4.92
C HIS A 20 33.76 3.33 -5.72
N LYS A 21 34.32 2.32 -5.04
CA LYS A 21 34.35 0.95 -5.57
C LYS A 21 32.89 0.50 -5.75
N ARG A 22 32.50 0.13 -6.97
CA ARG A 22 31.21 -0.55 -7.19
C ARG A 22 31.24 -1.83 -6.36
N PRO A 23 30.34 -2.03 -5.39
CA PRO A 23 30.26 -3.32 -4.71
C PRO A 23 29.91 -4.36 -5.77
N GLY A 24 30.84 -5.28 -6.06
CA GLY A 24 30.48 -6.56 -6.67
C GLY A 24 29.68 -7.36 -5.63
N GLY A 25 28.62 -8.09 -5.94
CA GLY A 25 27.92 -8.28 -7.21
C GLY A 25 26.53 -8.84 -6.88
N ALA A 26 25.58 -7.98 -6.56
CA ALA A 26 24.19 -8.39 -6.49
C ALA A 26 23.60 -8.38 -7.91
N PRO A 27 22.77 -9.37 -8.28
CA PRO A 27 21.99 -9.34 -9.52
C PRO A 27 21.34 -7.97 -9.76
N TRP A 28 21.21 -7.56 -11.03
CA TRP A 28 20.67 -6.26 -11.43
C TRP A 28 19.38 -5.82 -10.67
N PRO A 29 18.39 -6.71 -10.41
CA PRO A 29 17.19 -6.33 -9.65
C PRO A 29 17.51 -5.91 -8.21
N LEU A 30 18.44 -6.62 -7.55
CA LEU A 30 18.83 -6.38 -6.18
C LEU A 30 19.70 -5.12 -6.04
N SER A 31 20.58 -4.88 -7.01
CA SER A 31 21.37 -3.63 -7.06
C SER A 31 20.48 -2.42 -7.33
N LEU A 32 19.49 -2.51 -8.21
CA LEU A 32 18.50 -1.46 -8.42
C LEU A 32 17.69 -1.18 -7.14
N TYR A 33 17.20 -2.23 -6.47
CA TYR A 33 16.44 -2.09 -5.21
C TYR A 33 17.27 -1.48 -4.06
N SER A 34 18.59 -1.65 -4.07
CA SER A 34 19.46 -1.02 -3.08
C SER A 34 19.43 0.51 -3.14
N THR A 35 19.05 1.10 -4.28
CA THR A 35 18.97 2.56 -4.48
C THR A 35 17.69 3.16 -3.89
N ALA A 36 17.69 4.47 -3.64
CA ALA A 36 16.47 5.20 -3.21
C ALA A 36 15.38 5.19 -4.30
N VAL A 37 15.79 5.23 -5.57
CA VAL A 37 14.88 5.21 -6.72
C VAL A 37 14.19 3.85 -6.80
N GLY A 38 14.96 2.75 -6.80
CA GLY A 38 14.40 1.40 -6.86
C GLY A 38 13.40 1.11 -5.73
N LYS A 39 13.68 1.55 -4.49
CA LYS A 39 12.72 1.41 -3.38
C LYS A 39 11.43 2.19 -3.59
N LYS A 40 11.49 3.40 -4.17
CA LYS A 40 10.29 4.19 -4.49
C LYS A 40 9.44 3.52 -5.57
N TRP A 41 10.08 2.94 -6.58
CA TRP A 41 9.39 2.15 -7.61
C TRP A 41 8.69 0.94 -7.01
N VAL A 42 9.39 0.15 -6.18
CA VAL A 42 8.81 -1.01 -5.49
C VAL A 42 7.67 -0.60 -4.57
N MET A 43 7.84 0.48 -3.79
CA MET A 43 6.78 1.03 -2.94
C MET A 43 5.55 1.45 -3.75
N ALA A 44 5.75 2.07 -4.92
CA ALA A 44 4.67 2.50 -5.79
C ALA A 44 3.92 1.31 -6.43
N LEU A 45 4.64 0.32 -6.96
CA LEU A 45 4.04 -0.86 -7.60
C LEU A 45 3.26 -1.71 -6.59
N THR A 46 3.85 -1.97 -5.42
CA THR A 46 3.13 -2.66 -4.34
C THR A 46 1.95 -1.84 -3.83
N GLY A 47 2.09 -0.51 -3.74
CA GLY A 47 0.99 0.41 -3.40
C GLY A 47 -0.16 0.32 -4.40
N ILE A 48 0.10 0.26 -5.71
CA ILE A 48 -0.93 0.08 -6.74
C ILE A 48 -1.66 -1.25 -6.56
N GLY A 49 -0.92 -2.35 -6.34
CA GLY A 49 -1.53 -3.66 -6.10
C GLY A 49 -2.42 -3.69 -4.86
N LEU A 50 -1.95 -3.10 -3.75
CA LEU A 50 -2.72 -2.99 -2.51
C LEU A 50 -3.94 -2.06 -2.66
N MET A 51 -3.81 -0.96 -3.41
CA MET A 51 -4.96 -0.09 -3.74
C MET A 51 -6.01 -0.85 -4.56
N GLY A 52 -5.57 -1.62 -5.56
CA GLY A 52 -6.45 -2.48 -6.36
C GLY A 52 -7.18 -3.51 -5.49
N PHE A 53 -6.47 -4.12 -4.53
CA PHE A 53 -7.08 -5.02 -3.56
C PHE A 53 -8.12 -4.33 -2.69
N VAL A 54 -7.80 -3.19 -2.06
CA VAL A 54 -8.76 -2.47 -1.21
C VAL A 54 -10.01 -2.08 -2.00
N PHE A 55 -9.84 -1.67 -3.27
CA PHE A 55 -10.96 -1.35 -4.16
C PHE A 55 -11.81 -2.57 -4.50
N ALA A 56 -11.18 -3.68 -4.91
CA ALA A 56 -11.90 -4.93 -5.20
C ALA A 56 -12.57 -5.52 -3.94
N HIS A 57 -11.91 -5.44 -2.79
CA HIS A 57 -12.43 -5.86 -1.50
C HIS A 57 -13.66 -5.03 -1.10
N MET A 58 -13.61 -3.71 -1.29
CA MET A 58 -14.78 -2.84 -1.12
C MET A 58 -15.94 -3.26 -2.04
N ILE A 59 -15.68 -3.54 -3.32
CA ILE A 59 -16.71 -4.02 -4.26
C ILE A 59 -17.33 -5.34 -3.79
N GLY A 60 -16.51 -6.30 -3.36
CA GLY A 60 -17.00 -7.54 -2.76
C GLY A 60 -17.86 -7.26 -1.53
N ASN A 61 -17.46 -6.32 -0.67
CA ASN A 61 -18.23 -5.95 0.52
C ASN A 61 -19.56 -5.26 0.21
N LEU A 62 -19.69 -4.56 -0.92
CA LEU A 62 -20.97 -3.97 -1.35
C LEU A 62 -22.06 -5.02 -1.57
N LYS A 63 -21.70 -6.28 -1.84
CA LYS A 63 -22.66 -7.39 -1.93
C LYS A 63 -23.43 -7.60 -0.63
N MET A 64 -22.96 -7.10 0.51
CA MET A 64 -23.66 -7.18 1.80
C MET A 64 -25.05 -6.52 1.72
N TYR A 65 -25.19 -5.48 0.88
CA TYR A 65 -26.48 -4.82 0.66
C TYR A 65 -27.45 -5.60 -0.23
N LEU A 66 -27.00 -6.69 -0.86
CA LEU A 66 -27.85 -7.58 -1.64
C LEU A 66 -28.38 -8.76 -0.79
N GLY A 67 -27.96 -8.86 0.47
CA GLY A 67 -28.41 -9.89 1.40
C GLY A 67 -27.46 -11.09 1.55
N PRO A 68 -27.78 -12.01 2.48
CA PRO A 68 -26.89 -13.12 2.84
C PRO A 68 -26.57 -14.06 1.68
N GLU A 69 -27.57 -14.39 0.86
CA GLU A 69 -27.42 -15.33 -0.26
C GLU A 69 -26.36 -14.85 -1.26
N GLU A 70 -26.50 -13.62 -1.77
CA GLU A 70 -25.56 -13.01 -2.72
C GLU A 70 -24.15 -12.86 -2.13
N TYR A 71 -24.06 -12.50 -0.85
CA TYR A 71 -22.78 -12.29 -0.19
C TYR A 71 -22.02 -13.62 0.01
N ASN A 72 -22.72 -14.64 0.49
CA ASN A 72 -22.16 -15.96 0.72
C ASN A 72 -21.82 -16.66 -0.61
N ALA A 73 -22.67 -16.51 -1.64
CA ALA A 73 -22.40 -17.00 -2.99
C ALA A 73 -21.15 -16.35 -3.59
N TYR A 74 -20.97 -15.03 -3.41
CA TYR A 74 -19.74 -14.34 -3.82
C TYR A 74 -18.51 -14.91 -3.10
N SER A 75 -18.58 -15.10 -1.78
CA SER A 75 -17.48 -15.72 -1.03
C SER A 75 -17.14 -17.13 -1.51
N GLU A 76 -18.15 -17.93 -1.85
CA GLU A 76 -17.95 -19.28 -2.37
C GLU A 76 -17.35 -19.27 -3.78
N SER A 77 -17.78 -18.34 -4.63
CA SER A 77 -17.22 -18.17 -5.98
C SER A 77 -15.72 -17.85 -5.96
N LEU A 78 -15.22 -17.20 -4.90
CA LEU A 78 -13.78 -16.95 -4.72
C LEU A 78 -13.00 -18.21 -4.33
N ARG A 79 -13.64 -19.15 -3.62
CA ARG A 79 -13.04 -20.45 -3.24
C ARG A 79 -13.00 -21.39 -4.43
N THR A 80 -14.02 -21.40 -5.26
CA THR A 80 -14.13 -22.27 -6.43
C THR A 80 -13.68 -21.61 -7.74
N LEU A 81 -13.00 -20.46 -7.64
CA LEU A 81 -12.55 -19.69 -8.80
C LEU A 81 -11.61 -20.54 -9.68
N LEU A 82 -11.93 -20.64 -10.98
CA LEU A 82 -11.20 -21.45 -11.97
C LEU A 82 -11.34 -22.98 -11.83
N HIS A 83 -12.29 -23.47 -11.04
CA HIS A 83 -12.66 -24.90 -11.02
C HIS A 83 -13.24 -25.33 -12.39
N PRO A 84 -12.90 -26.52 -12.94
CA PRO A 84 -12.00 -27.54 -12.42
C PRO A 84 -10.54 -27.40 -12.91
N ILE A 85 -10.18 -26.32 -13.60
CA ILE A 85 -8.82 -26.09 -14.15
C ILE A 85 -7.79 -26.06 -13.01
N LEU A 86 -8.13 -25.44 -11.89
CA LEU A 86 -7.36 -25.46 -10.64
C LEU A 86 -8.21 -26.07 -9.52
N PRO A 87 -7.58 -26.74 -8.53
CA PRO A 87 -8.30 -27.22 -7.34
C PRO A 87 -8.93 -26.08 -6.55
N ASP A 88 -10.00 -26.39 -5.81
CA ASP A 88 -10.67 -25.44 -4.93
C ASP A 88 -9.68 -24.78 -3.96
N HIS A 89 -9.95 -23.53 -3.62
CA HIS A 89 -9.15 -22.62 -2.82
C HIS A 89 -7.78 -22.23 -3.40
N SER A 90 -7.29 -22.85 -4.48
CA SER A 90 -5.95 -22.60 -5.01
C SER A 90 -5.75 -21.16 -5.44
N VAL A 91 -6.68 -20.60 -6.22
CA VAL A 91 -6.60 -19.20 -6.67
C VAL A 91 -6.73 -18.24 -5.50
N LEU A 92 -7.60 -18.52 -4.54
CA LEU A 92 -7.75 -17.72 -3.32
C LEU A 92 -6.46 -17.67 -2.50
N TRP A 93 -5.78 -18.80 -2.34
CA TRP A 93 -4.48 -18.88 -1.66
C TRP A 93 -3.39 -18.15 -2.42
N LEU A 94 -3.35 -18.25 -3.75
CA LEU A 94 -2.41 -17.50 -4.56
C LEU A 94 -2.60 -15.99 -4.39
N MET A 95 -3.85 -15.51 -4.46
CA MET A 95 -4.18 -14.11 -4.21
C MET A 95 -3.75 -13.70 -2.79
N ARG A 96 -4.03 -14.52 -1.77
CA ARG A 96 -3.64 -14.26 -0.38
C ARG A 96 -2.13 -14.15 -0.20
N ILE A 97 -1.36 -15.10 -0.73
CA ILE A 97 0.11 -15.08 -0.65
C ILE A 97 0.66 -13.87 -1.40
N GLY A 98 0.12 -13.56 -2.58
CA GLY A 98 0.49 -12.37 -3.36
C GLY A 98 0.25 -11.06 -2.59
N LEU A 99 -0.90 -10.94 -1.91
CA LEU A 99 -1.23 -9.78 -1.09
C LEU A 99 -0.29 -9.63 0.11
N ILE A 100 -0.02 -10.73 0.82
CA ILE A 100 0.94 -10.74 1.95
C ILE A 100 2.33 -10.32 1.45
N ALA A 101 2.79 -10.87 0.33
CA ALA A 101 4.07 -10.50 -0.26
C ALA A 101 4.12 -9.01 -0.63
N MET A 102 3.11 -8.49 -1.33
CA MET A 102 3.03 -7.07 -1.67
C MET A 102 3.03 -6.18 -0.43
N PHE A 103 2.28 -6.56 0.61
CA PHE A 103 2.23 -5.82 1.87
C PHE A 103 3.58 -5.77 2.59
N VAL A 104 4.25 -6.93 2.74
CA VAL A 104 5.56 -7.02 3.39
C VAL A 104 6.61 -6.22 2.61
N ILE A 105 6.61 -6.34 1.29
CA ILE A 105 7.54 -5.59 0.42
C ILE A 105 7.26 -4.08 0.51
N HIS A 106 5.99 -3.68 0.56
CA HIS A 106 5.58 -2.28 0.74
C HIS A 106 6.10 -1.71 2.06
N LEU A 107 5.89 -2.44 3.16
CA LEU A 107 6.34 -2.06 4.49
C LEU A 107 7.87 -2.00 4.57
N HIS A 108 8.58 -2.97 3.99
CA HIS A 108 10.04 -3.00 3.94
C HIS A 108 10.60 -1.81 3.15
N ALA A 109 10.00 -1.46 2.00
CA ALA A 109 10.39 -0.28 1.23
C ALA A 109 10.12 1.01 2.01
N ALA A 110 8.98 1.11 2.72
CA ALA A 110 8.62 2.26 3.55
C ALA A 110 9.62 2.49 4.69
N TYR A 111 9.94 1.42 5.42
CA TYR A 111 10.92 1.44 6.49
C TYR A 111 12.30 1.82 5.97
N SER A 112 12.75 1.16 4.90
CA SER A 112 14.06 1.40 4.29
C SER A 112 14.22 2.84 3.82
N LEU A 113 13.22 3.41 3.13
CA LEU A 113 13.24 4.81 2.71
C LEU A 113 13.22 5.77 3.91
N THR A 114 12.46 5.45 4.95
CA THR A 114 12.45 6.22 6.20
C THR A 114 13.84 6.23 6.84
N MET A 115 14.51 5.09 6.92
CA MET A 115 15.85 4.98 7.50
C MET A 115 16.91 5.68 6.64
N MET A 116 16.84 5.55 5.31
CA MET A 116 17.72 6.27 4.39
C MET A 116 17.58 7.79 4.56
N ASN A 117 16.36 8.31 4.60
CA ASN A 117 16.10 9.74 4.79
C ASN A 117 16.54 10.25 6.18
N ARG A 118 16.48 9.40 7.22
CA ARG A 118 17.01 9.74 8.55
C ARG A 118 18.54 9.79 8.55
N ARG A 119 19.21 8.81 7.95
CA ARG A 119 20.68 8.73 7.87
C ARG A 119 21.29 9.82 7.00
N SER A 120 20.58 10.26 5.96
CA SER A 120 21.04 11.34 5.07
C SER A 120 20.91 12.75 5.67
N ARG A 121 20.53 12.89 6.95
CA ARG A 121 20.31 14.17 7.63
C ARG A 121 21.16 14.32 8.91
N PRO A 122 22.48 14.48 8.80
CA PRO A 122 23.36 14.74 9.94
C PRO A 122 23.27 16.19 10.47
N VAL A 123 22.84 17.16 9.65
CA VAL A 123 22.62 18.56 10.04
C VAL A 123 21.21 18.99 9.63
N GLY A 124 20.54 19.79 10.47
CA GLY A 124 19.17 20.27 10.20
C GLY A 124 19.05 21.14 8.94
N TYR A 125 17.83 21.32 8.44
CA TYR A 125 17.59 22.12 7.23
C TYR A 125 17.89 23.61 7.44
N GLN A 126 18.62 24.21 6.49
CA GLN A 126 19.04 25.61 6.55
C GLN A 126 17.96 26.62 6.11
N SER A 127 16.83 26.16 5.54
CA SER A 127 15.67 26.99 5.19
C SER A 127 14.39 26.38 5.77
N PRO A 128 13.51 27.13 6.46
CA PRO A 128 12.31 26.55 7.08
C PRO A 128 11.11 26.38 6.13
N ARG A 129 10.88 27.29 5.18
CA ARG A 129 9.57 27.45 4.49
C ARG A 129 9.17 26.29 3.58
N ASP A 130 10.04 25.87 2.66
CA ASP A 130 9.70 24.83 1.67
C ASP A 130 9.61 23.41 2.28
N TYR A 131 10.19 23.23 3.47
CA TYR A 131 10.24 21.93 4.14
C TYR A 131 9.07 21.68 5.06
N LEU A 132 8.33 22.70 5.48
CA LEU A 132 7.20 22.51 6.39
C LEU A 132 6.14 21.63 5.75
N ALA A 133 5.61 21.98 4.57
CA ALA A 133 4.58 21.19 3.90
C ALA A 133 5.05 19.75 3.58
N ALA A 134 6.28 19.60 3.05
CA ALA A 134 6.85 18.28 2.75
C ALA A 134 7.09 17.44 4.02
N SER A 135 7.51 18.07 5.12
CA SER A 135 7.72 17.39 6.40
C SER A 135 6.42 16.97 7.08
N TRP A 136 5.37 17.79 6.97
CA TRP A 136 4.04 17.48 7.45
C TRP A 136 3.46 16.28 6.69
N ALA A 137 3.45 16.31 5.35
CA ALA A 137 2.99 15.19 4.54
C ALA A 137 3.76 13.89 4.82
N ALA A 138 5.07 13.97 5.02
CA ALA A 138 5.88 12.79 5.36
C ALA A 138 5.57 12.24 6.77
N ARG A 139 5.29 13.10 7.75
CA ARG A 139 4.89 12.68 9.11
C ARG A 139 3.51 12.04 9.10
N THR A 140 2.53 12.68 8.48
CA THR A 140 1.15 12.15 8.41
C THR A 140 1.10 10.85 7.62
N MET A 141 1.88 10.69 6.54
CA MET A 141 1.99 9.43 5.80
C MET A 141 2.54 8.28 6.66
N ARG A 142 3.54 8.55 7.51
CA ARG A 142 4.09 7.52 8.41
C ARG A 142 3.10 7.12 9.50
N TYR A 143 2.48 8.09 10.17
CA TYR A 143 1.53 7.82 11.25
C TYR A 143 0.27 7.13 10.73
N SER A 144 -0.29 7.59 9.60
CA SER A 144 -1.41 6.89 8.94
C SER A 144 -1.02 5.47 8.54
N GLY A 145 0.19 5.23 8.03
CA GLY A 145 0.67 3.87 7.74
C GLY A 145 0.74 2.95 8.96
N ILE A 146 1.16 3.46 10.12
CA ILE A 146 1.17 2.70 11.38
C ILE A 146 -0.27 2.40 11.85
N LEU A 147 -1.18 3.38 11.75
CA LEU A 147 -2.58 3.18 12.08
C LEU A 147 -3.26 2.18 11.14
N VAL A 148 -2.93 2.20 9.84
CA VAL A 148 -3.41 1.21 8.87
C VAL A 148 -2.87 -0.19 9.18
N LEU A 149 -1.60 -0.32 9.60
CA LEU A 149 -1.05 -1.60 10.05
C LEU A 149 -1.79 -2.12 11.29
N ALA A 150 -2.05 -1.26 12.28
CA ALA A 150 -2.83 -1.63 13.46
C ALA A 150 -4.27 -2.04 13.08
N PHE A 151 -4.91 -1.29 12.18
CA PHE A 151 -6.23 -1.62 11.64
C PHE A 151 -6.23 -2.96 10.90
N LEU A 152 -5.23 -3.25 10.06
CA LEU A 152 -5.12 -4.52 9.36
C LEU A 152 -4.99 -5.69 10.33
N LEU A 153 -4.14 -5.58 11.36
CA LEU A 153 -3.99 -6.62 12.38
C LEU A 153 -5.29 -6.84 13.16
N MET A 154 -5.97 -5.74 13.55
CA MET A 154 -7.29 -5.80 14.18
C MET A 154 -8.34 -6.45 13.28
N HIS A 155 -8.37 -6.09 12.00
CA HIS A 155 -9.29 -6.62 10.99
C HIS A 155 -9.11 -8.13 10.80
N LEU A 156 -7.86 -8.60 10.68
CA LEU A 156 -7.54 -10.03 10.59
C LEU A 156 -7.87 -10.76 11.90
N ALA A 157 -7.52 -10.18 13.05
CA ALA A 157 -7.86 -10.74 14.35
C ALA A 157 -9.37 -10.92 14.51
N ASN A 158 -10.16 -9.97 14.04
CA ASN A 158 -11.62 -10.05 14.10
C ASN A 158 -12.18 -11.12 13.14
N LEU A 159 -12.04 -10.93 11.82
CA LEU A 159 -12.79 -11.72 10.84
C LEU A 159 -12.02 -12.94 10.30
N THR A 160 -10.70 -12.98 10.43
CA THR A 160 -9.89 -14.13 9.97
C THR A 160 -9.54 -15.07 11.11
N TRP A 161 -9.30 -14.56 12.31
CA TRP A 161 -8.88 -15.37 13.46
C TRP A 161 -9.93 -15.46 14.57
N ALA A 162 -11.04 -14.71 14.50
CA ALA A 162 -12.12 -14.71 15.49
C ALA A 162 -11.61 -14.52 16.94
N TRP A 163 -10.66 -13.60 17.12
CA TRP A 163 -10.05 -13.30 18.42
C TRP A 163 -10.90 -12.39 19.30
N PHE A 164 -11.90 -11.71 18.73
CA PHE A 164 -12.76 -10.81 19.47
C PHE A 164 -14.03 -11.53 19.93
N PRO A 165 -14.64 -11.06 21.03
CA PRO A 165 -15.93 -11.57 21.50
C PRO A 165 -17.04 -11.09 20.57
N SER A 166 -17.14 -11.74 19.42
CA SER A 166 -18.20 -11.65 18.44
C SER A 166 -18.59 -13.08 18.06
N ASP A 167 -19.85 -13.31 17.70
CA ASP A 167 -20.35 -14.62 17.29
C ASP A 167 -19.87 -14.98 15.87
N VAL A 168 -18.55 -14.92 15.64
CA VAL A 168 -17.88 -15.25 14.40
C VAL A 168 -17.48 -16.71 14.45
N THR A 169 -18.02 -17.53 13.56
CA THR A 169 -17.70 -18.97 13.49
C THR A 169 -16.75 -19.26 12.34
N HIS A 170 -15.79 -20.17 12.59
CA HIS A 170 -14.87 -20.70 11.57
C HIS A 170 -15.22 -22.15 11.28
N GLY A 171 -15.57 -22.46 10.03
CA GLY A 171 -15.73 -23.86 9.58
C GLY A 171 -16.92 -24.10 8.66
N GLU A 172 -17.98 -23.29 8.77
CA GLU A 172 -19.12 -23.37 7.87
C GLU A 172 -18.92 -22.42 6.67
N PRO A 173 -18.80 -22.91 5.43
CA PRO A 173 -18.54 -22.08 4.24
C PRO A 173 -19.57 -20.97 3.99
N THR A 174 -20.75 -21.08 4.60
CA THR A 174 -21.98 -20.35 4.29
C THR A 174 -22.33 -19.19 5.21
N ASP A 175 -21.52 -18.83 6.23
CA ASP A 175 -21.93 -17.81 7.21
C ASP A 175 -21.06 -16.53 7.23
N VAL A 176 -20.42 -16.21 6.10
CA VAL A 176 -19.54 -15.03 5.99
C VAL A 176 -20.31 -13.72 6.19
N TYR A 177 -21.55 -13.65 5.68
CA TYR A 177 -22.45 -12.53 5.92
C TYR A 177 -22.67 -12.31 7.42
N GLN A 178 -23.09 -13.36 8.14
CA GLN A 178 -23.41 -13.25 9.55
C GLN A 178 -22.18 -12.92 10.40
N ASN A 179 -21.01 -13.46 10.05
CA ASN A 179 -19.75 -13.12 10.70
C ASN A 179 -19.44 -11.61 10.62
N VAL A 180 -19.71 -10.98 9.47
CA VAL A 180 -19.55 -9.52 9.30
C VAL A 180 -20.58 -8.76 10.12
N VAL A 181 -21.85 -9.16 10.06
CA VAL A 181 -22.93 -8.51 10.83
C VAL A 181 -22.65 -8.62 12.34
N ASN A 182 -22.46 -9.83 12.86
CA ASN A 182 -22.19 -10.08 14.28
C ASN A 182 -21.00 -9.27 14.80
N SER A 183 -19.93 -9.17 14.01
CA SER A 183 -18.77 -8.35 14.34
C SER A 183 -19.11 -6.86 14.43
N LEU A 184 -19.81 -6.33 13.42
CA LEU A 184 -20.11 -4.90 13.32
C LEU A 184 -21.29 -4.47 14.22
N SER A 185 -22.09 -5.41 14.73
CA SER A 185 -23.09 -5.15 15.76
C SER A 185 -22.45 -4.80 17.11
N VAL A 186 -21.18 -5.18 17.35
CA VAL A 186 -20.44 -4.79 18.55
C VAL A 186 -19.93 -3.34 18.39
N PRO A 187 -20.44 -2.35 19.17
CA PRO A 187 -20.22 -0.93 18.86
C PRO A 187 -18.76 -0.50 18.85
N TRP A 188 -17.92 -1.06 19.74
CA TRP A 188 -16.50 -0.71 19.78
C TRP A 188 -15.72 -1.29 18.59
N ILE A 189 -16.12 -2.47 18.08
CA ILE A 189 -15.52 -3.07 16.87
C ILE A 189 -15.87 -2.19 15.68
N ALA A 190 -17.15 -1.84 15.51
CA ALA A 190 -17.58 -0.93 14.46
C ALA A 190 -16.86 0.43 14.52
N ALA A 191 -16.71 1.01 15.71
CA ALA A 191 -15.93 2.24 15.90
C ALA A 191 -14.45 2.08 15.50
N ALA A 192 -13.82 0.95 15.85
CA ALA A 192 -12.45 0.64 15.44
C ALA A 192 -12.32 0.51 13.91
N TYR A 193 -13.32 -0.08 13.24
CA TYR A 193 -13.38 -0.11 11.78
C TYR A 193 -13.53 1.29 11.18
N ILE A 194 -14.40 2.14 11.73
CA ILE A 194 -14.57 3.53 11.27
C ILE A 194 -13.25 4.31 11.38
N VAL A 195 -12.59 4.26 12.54
CA VAL A 195 -11.29 4.94 12.76
C VAL A 195 -10.22 4.38 11.81
N GLY A 196 -10.17 3.07 11.64
CA GLY A 196 -9.27 2.40 10.71
C GLY A 196 -9.47 2.84 9.26
N GLN A 197 -10.72 2.97 8.82
CA GLN A 197 -11.07 3.45 7.48
C GLN A 197 -10.71 4.92 7.27
N LEU A 198 -10.83 5.77 8.29
CA LEU A 198 -10.36 7.16 8.23
C LEU A 198 -8.83 7.23 8.11
N ALA A 199 -8.11 6.41 8.89
CA ALA A 199 -6.66 6.31 8.79
C ALA A 199 -6.21 5.80 7.42
N LEU A 200 -6.89 4.78 6.89
CA LEU A 200 -6.72 4.29 5.53
C LEU A 200 -7.00 5.39 4.51
N GLY A 201 -8.00 6.23 4.73
CA GLY A 201 -8.30 7.37 3.86
C GLY A 201 -7.14 8.36 3.75
N PHE A 202 -6.56 8.78 4.88
CA PHE A 202 -5.36 9.62 4.86
C PHE A 202 -4.20 8.95 4.13
N HIS A 203 -3.98 7.65 4.38
CA HIS A 203 -2.91 6.88 3.74
C HIS A 203 -3.12 6.75 2.23
N LEU A 204 -4.34 6.43 1.78
CA LEU A 204 -4.72 6.29 0.38
C LEU A 204 -4.62 7.61 -0.37
N PHE A 205 -5.07 8.71 0.22
CA PHE A 205 -4.99 10.02 -0.41
C PHE A 205 -3.53 10.41 -0.71
N HIS A 206 -2.66 10.29 0.31
CA HIS A 206 -1.23 10.56 0.16
C HIS A 206 -0.54 9.56 -0.78
N GLY A 207 -0.84 8.27 -0.63
CA GLY A 207 -0.29 7.18 -1.44
C GLY A 207 -0.63 7.35 -2.92
N SER A 208 -1.92 7.52 -3.24
CA SER A 208 -2.43 7.71 -4.60
C SER A 208 -1.76 8.89 -5.30
N TRP A 209 -1.56 10.00 -4.59
CA TRP A 209 -0.84 11.14 -5.12
C TRP A 209 0.67 10.87 -5.32
N SER A 210 1.31 10.22 -4.34
CA SER A 210 2.75 9.95 -4.29
C SER A 210 3.21 8.90 -5.32
N ILE A 211 2.34 7.95 -5.70
CA ILE A 211 2.64 6.93 -6.71
C ILE A 211 3.02 7.59 -8.03
N PHE A 212 2.26 8.57 -8.50
CA PHE A 212 2.60 9.30 -9.73
C PHE A 212 3.94 10.03 -9.65
N GLN A 213 4.32 10.54 -8.47
CA GLN A 213 5.63 11.16 -8.28
C GLN A 213 6.75 10.11 -8.34
N SER A 214 6.51 8.95 -7.74
CA SER A 214 7.48 7.85 -7.65
C SER A 214 7.75 7.20 -9.02
N LEU A 215 6.73 7.14 -9.87
CA LEU A 215 6.82 6.62 -11.24
C LEU A 215 7.26 7.67 -12.29
N GLY A 216 7.54 8.91 -11.86
CA GLY A 216 7.99 9.98 -12.75
C GLY A 216 6.89 10.70 -13.53
N ALA A 217 5.62 10.35 -13.33
CA ALA A 217 4.45 11.03 -13.89
C ALA A 217 4.11 12.33 -13.13
N ASN A 218 5.12 13.20 -12.93
CA ASN A 218 4.99 14.45 -12.19
C ASN A 218 5.14 15.68 -13.09
N ASN A 219 4.02 16.17 -13.64
CA ASN A 219 3.98 17.37 -14.47
C ASN A 219 2.97 18.40 -13.90
N PRO A 220 3.32 19.69 -13.75
CA PRO A 220 2.40 20.76 -13.32
C PRO A 220 1.05 20.75 -14.04
N ARG A 221 1.01 20.45 -15.34
CA ARG A 221 -0.23 20.37 -16.14
C ARG A 221 -1.16 19.24 -15.69
N THR A 222 -0.60 18.15 -15.15
CA THR A 222 -1.35 16.96 -14.71
C THR A 222 -1.67 16.98 -13.21
N ASN A 223 -1.16 17.96 -12.46
CA ASN A 223 -1.33 18.01 -11.01
C ASN A 223 -2.81 18.12 -10.60
N GLY A 224 -3.63 18.86 -11.36
CA GLY A 224 -5.08 18.91 -11.12
C GLY A 224 -5.73 17.54 -11.23
N LEU A 225 -5.50 16.84 -12.34
CA LEU A 225 -6.05 15.50 -12.60
C LEU A 225 -5.61 14.48 -11.55
N ARG A 226 -4.32 14.45 -11.20
CA ARG A 226 -3.77 13.53 -10.20
C ARG A 226 -4.35 13.77 -8.81
N LYS A 227 -4.62 15.05 -8.46
CA LYS A 227 -5.21 15.42 -7.18
C LYS A 227 -6.68 15.04 -7.17
N GLY A 228 -7.39 15.31 -8.26
CA GLY A 228 -8.76 14.87 -8.48
C GLY A 228 -8.89 13.35 -8.33
N PHE A 229 -8.00 12.57 -8.96
CA PHE A 229 -7.95 11.12 -8.80
C PHE A 229 -7.74 10.70 -7.34
N ALA A 230 -6.72 11.26 -6.67
CA ALA A 230 -6.43 10.91 -5.28
C ALA A 230 -7.62 11.21 -4.34
N ILE A 231 -8.30 12.35 -4.53
CA ILE A 231 -9.51 12.70 -3.78
C ILE A 231 -10.65 11.74 -4.10
N GLY A 232 -10.97 11.58 -5.39
CA GLY A 232 -12.10 10.77 -5.84
C GLY A 232 -11.97 9.30 -5.45
N PHE A 233 -10.81 8.70 -5.68
CA PHE A 233 -10.54 7.32 -5.30
C PHE A 233 -10.65 7.13 -3.78
N THR A 234 -10.07 8.04 -2.99
CA THR A 234 -10.14 7.96 -1.53
C THR A 234 -11.57 8.15 -1.03
N ALA A 235 -12.29 9.16 -1.53
CA ALA A 235 -13.66 9.45 -1.12
C ALA A 235 -14.61 8.30 -1.44
N LEU A 236 -14.47 7.70 -2.62
CA LEU A 236 -15.24 6.52 -3.02
C LEU A 236 -14.94 5.33 -2.10
N VAL A 237 -13.66 4.96 -1.96
CA VAL A 237 -13.25 3.77 -1.19
C VAL A 237 -13.61 3.90 0.29
N VAL A 238 -13.28 5.04 0.90
CA VAL A 238 -13.54 5.25 2.33
C VAL A 238 -15.02 5.48 2.56
N GLY A 239 -15.68 6.27 1.71
CA GLY A 239 -17.11 6.56 1.81
C GLY A 239 -17.94 5.28 1.80
N CYS A 240 -17.77 4.42 0.80
CA CYS A 240 -18.46 3.13 0.73
C CYS A 240 -18.09 2.21 1.91
N ASN A 241 -16.83 2.13 2.29
CA ASN A 241 -16.48 1.25 3.41
C ASN A 241 -17.01 1.74 4.77
N LEU A 242 -17.20 3.05 4.95
CA LEU A 242 -17.80 3.60 6.17
C LEU A 242 -19.30 3.29 6.27
N THR A 243 -19.99 3.05 5.15
CA THR A 243 -21.42 2.71 5.21
C THR A 243 -21.67 1.34 5.82
N PHE A 244 -20.70 0.40 5.77
CA PHE A 244 -20.87 -0.95 6.33
C PHE A 244 -21.11 -0.97 7.85
N PRO A 245 -20.18 -0.47 8.70
CA PRO A 245 -20.40 -0.42 10.14
C PRO A 245 -21.60 0.46 10.51
N ILE A 246 -21.83 1.56 9.78
CA ILE A 246 -22.96 2.45 10.05
C ILE A 246 -24.30 1.74 9.76
N ALA A 247 -24.41 1.01 8.66
CA ALA A 247 -25.64 0.32 8.28
C ALA A 247 -25.99 -0.81 9.26
N VAL A 248 -24.98 -1.55 9.74
CA VAL A 248 -25.18 -2.59 10.76
C VAL A 248 -25.61 -1.98 12.10
N LEU A 249 -24.92 -0.93 12.57
CA LEU A 249 -25.29 -0.24 13.81
C LEU A 249 -26.68 0.42 13.75
N ALA A 250 -27.10 0.86 12.56
CA ALA A 250 -28.42 1.44 12.33
C ALA A 250 -29.53 0.37 12.17
N GLY A 251 -29.19 -0.91 12.13
CA GLY A 251 -30.15 -2.01 11.90
C GLY A 251 -30.71 -2.07 10.48
N VAL A 252 -30.07 -1.40 9.51
CA VAL A 252 -30.41 -1.49 8.07
C VAL A 252 -29.92 -2.83 7.48
N VAL A 253 -28.84 -3.37 8.06
CA VAL A 253 -28.27 -4.68 7.74
C VAL A 253 -28.21 -5.45 9.05
N SER A 254 -28.77 -6.65 9.09
CA SER A 254 -28.94 -7.49 10.29
C SER A 254 -29.02 -8.97 9.95
#